data_AF-V6K4G8-F1
#
_entry.id   AF-V6K4G8-F1
#
_cell.length_a   1.000
_cell.length_b   1.000
_cell.length_c   1.000
_cell.angle_alpha   90.00
_cell.angle_beta   90.00
_cell.angle_gamma   90.00
#
_symmetry.space_group_name_H-M   'P 1'
#
loop_
_entity.id
_entity.type
_entity.pdbx_description
1 polymer ?
#
loop_
_entity_poly.entity_id
_entity_poly.type
_entity_poly.pdbx_seq_one_letter_code
_entity_poly.pdbx_strand_id
1 'polypeptide(L)' 'MIFQKAAVACGADLALGGWMVGDGVDTDIRGGRAAGLHTIWISGGRPWTSDDARPDHVTTDVGQAIDLLLTTVG' A
#
# COMPACT_ATOMS: atom_id res chain seq x y z
N MET A 1 -8.72 13.63 1.32
CA MET A 1 -8.55 12.17 1.59
C MET A 1 -7.57 11.98 2.75
N ILE A 2 -7.67 10.88 3.52
CA ILE A 2 -6.78 10.62 4.68
C ILE A 2 -5.30 10.52 4.25
N PHE A 3 -5.02 9.88 3.12
CA PHE A 3 -3.66 9.75 2.56
C PHE A 3 -3.01 11.09 2.28
N GLN A 4 -3.75 12.04 1.69
CA GLN A 4 -3.19 13.36 1.41
C GLN A 4 -2.91 14.17 2.68
N LYS A 5 -3.72 14.00 3.73
CA LYS A 5 -3.43 14.60 5.03
C LYS A 5 -2.18 13.99 5.66
N ALA A 6 -2.00 12.68 5.56
CA ALA A 6 -0.81 11.99 6.04
C ALA A 6 0.45 12.46 5.30
N ALA A 7 0.40 12.56 3.97
CA ALA A 7 1.51 13.07 3.17
C ALA A 7 1.90 14.50 3.57
N VAL A 8 0.92 15.41 3.68
CA VAL A 8 1.16 16.79 4.12
C VAL A 8 1.78 16.83 5.52
N ALA A 9 1.31 16.01 6.46
CA ALA A 9 1.88 15.93 7.80
C ALA A 9 3.33 15.43 7.80
N CYS A 10 3.70 14.60 6.82
CA CYS A 10 5.06 14.12 6.61
C CYS A 10 5.92 15.03 5.71
N GLY A 11 5.40 16.18 5.27
CA GLY A 11 6.10 17.07 4.32
C GLY A 11 6.29 16.45 2.93
N ALA A 12 5.48 15.45 2.57
CA ALA A 12 5.50 14.75 1.30
C ALA A 12 4.35 15.19 0.38
N ASP A 13 4.53 14.98 -0.92
CA ASP A 13 3.51 15.17 -1.95
C ASP A 13 3.17 13.83 -2.60
N LEU A 14 1.91 13.40 -2.52
CA LEU A 14 1.45 12.16 -3.16
C LEU A 14 1.54 12.21 -4.68
N ALA A 15 1.61 13.41 -5.30
CA ALA A 15 1.83 13.52 -6.74
C ALA A 15 3.20 12.98 -7.17
N LEU A 16 4.15 12.85 -6.24
CA LEU A 16 5.44 12.21 -6.45
C LEU A 16 5.36 10.68 -6.31
N GLY A 17 4.18 10.13 -6.06
CA GLY A 17 3.94 8.70 -5.86
C GLY A 17 4.24 8.25 -4.44
N GLY A 18 4.50 6.94 -4.30
CA GLY A 18 4.80 6.29 -3.03
C GLY A 18 4.01 5.01 -2.83
N TRP A 19 4.07 4.50 -1.60
CA TRP A 19 3.51 3.22 -1.22
C TRP A 19 2.47 3.35 -0.12
N MET A 20 1.35 2.65 -0.25
CA MET A 20 0.46 2.31 0.85
C MET A 20 0.65 0.84 1.22
N VAL A 21 0.95 0.58 2.49
CA VAL A 21 1.15 -0.75 3.05
C VAL A 21 0.13 -0.96 4.16
N GLY A 22 -0.65 -2.03 4.07
CA GLY A 22 -1.69 -2.34 5.04
C GLY A 22 -2.40 -3.66 4.76
N ASP A 23 -3.31 -4.06 5.63
CA ASP A 23 -3.99 -5.34 5.59
C ASP A 23 -5.49 -5.24 5.25
N GLY A 24 -6.04 -4.03 5.24
CA GLY A 24 -7.42 -3.73 4.88
C GLY A 24 -7.63 -3.59 3.37
N VAL A 25 -8.44 -4.48 2.79
CA VAL A 25 -8.76 -4.46 1.36
C VAL A 25 -9.37 -3.11 0.92
N ASP A 26 -10.37 -2.63 1.65
CA ASP A 26 -11.05 -1.38 1.29
C ASP A 26 -10.27 -0.13 1.71
N THR A 27 -9.76 -0.12 2.94
CA THR A 27 -9.13 1.09 3.50
C THR A 27 -7.75 1.33 2.92
N ASP A 28 -6.95 0.28 2.77
CA ASP A 28 -5.53 0.42 2.47
C ASP A 28 -5.28 0.18 0.98
N ILE A 29 -5.86 -0.88 0.42
CA ILE A 29 -5.62 -1.23 -0.98
C ILE A 29 -6.48 -0.39 -1.92
N ARG A 30 -7.81 -0.45 -1.81
CA ARG A 30 -8.67 0.41 -2.64
C ARG A 30 -8.41 1.89 -2.37
N GLY A 31 -8.30 2.26 -1.09
CA GLY A 31 -7.98 3.63 -0.67
C GLY A 31 -6.63 4.14 -1.21
N GLY A 32 -5.56 3.33 -1.07
CA GLY A 32 -4.23 3.68 -1.56
C GLY A 32 -4.18 3.82 -3.08
N ARG A 33 -4.78 2.87 -3.82
CA ARG A 33 -4.87 2.95 -5.29
C ARG A 33 -5.65 4.19 -5.75
N ALA A 34 -6.78 4.49 -5.11
CA ALA A 34 -7.57 5.68 -5.41
C ALA A 34 -6.82 6.99 -5.12
N ALA A 35 -5.81 6.94 -4.23
CA ALA A 35 -4.91 8.05 -3.95
C ALA A 35 -3.67 8.10 -4.88
N GLY A 36 -3.56 7.19 -5.85
CA GLY A 36 -2.44 7.14 -6.79
C GLY A 36 -1.19 6.42 -6.27
N LEU A 37 -1.30 5.67 -5.17
CA LEU A 37 -0.17 4.96 -4.57
C LEU A 37 -0.05 3.53 -5.08
N HIS A 38 1.18 3.01 -5.13
CA HIS A 38 1.42 1.57 -5.18
C HIS A 38 0.98 0.94 -3.86
N THR A 39 0.57 -0.32 -3.91
CA THR A 39 -0.07 -1.00 -2.78
C THR A 39 0.60 -2.33 -2.46
N ILE A 40 0.95 -2.50 -1.18
CA ILE A 40 1.40 -3.79 -0.62
C ILE A 40 0.35 -4.26 0.38
N TRP A 41 -0.25 -5.41 0.11
CA TRP A 41 -1.19 -6.02 1.04
C TRP A 41 -0.50 -6.99 1.99
N ILE A 42 -0.62 -6.75 3.29
CA ILE A 42 -0.19 -7.69 4.33
C ILE A 42 -1.31 -8.71 4.52
N SER A 43 -1.14 -9.89 3.92
CA SER A 43 -2.15 -10.93 3.92
C SER A 43 -2.35 -11.59 5.29
N GLY A 44 -1.32 -11.69 6.12
CA GLY A 44 -1.34 -12.56 7.30
C GLY A 44 -1.66 -14.02 6.95
N GLY A 45 -1.32 -14.46 5.73
CA GLY A 45 -1.67 -15.79 5.20
C GLY A 45 -3.09 -15.91 4.66
N ARG A 46 -3.90 -14.84 4.66
CA ARG A 46 -5.24 -14.85 4.08
C ARG A 46 -5.19 -14.86 2.55
N PRO A 47 -6.08 -15.59 1.87
CA PRO A 47 -6.21 -15.47 0.43
C PRO A 47 -6.78 -14.10 0.06
N TRP A 48 -6.37 -13.56 -1.09
CA TRP A 48 -7.03 -12.40 -1.69
C TRP A 48 -8.39 -12.84 -2.23
N THR A 49 -9.48 -12.36 -1.63
CA THR A 49 -10.86 -12.73 -1.99
C THR A 49 -11.64 -11.59 -2.65
N SER A 50 -11.00 -10.45 -2.91
CA SER A 50 -11.68 -9.35 -3.62
C SER A 50 -11.70 -9.61 -5.12
N ASP A 51 -12.80 -9.24 -5.76
CA ASP A 51 -12.95 -9.29 -7.22
C ASP A 51 -12.21 -8.13 -7.94
N ASP A 52 -11.62 -7.19 -7.18
CA ASP A 52 -10.82 -6.12 -7.77
C ASP A 52 -9.47 -6.62 -8.31
N ALA A 53 -8.80 -5.73 -9.04
CA ALA A 53 -7.38 -5.85 -9.30
C ALA A 53 -6.60 -6.12 -8.01
N ARG A 54 -5.68 -7.09 -8.09
CA ARG A 54 -4.77 -7.40 -6.99
C ARG A 54 -3.90 -6.17 -6.64
N PRO A 55 -3.49 -6.05 -5.37
CA PRO A 55 -2.45 -5.10 -4.99
C PRO A 55 -1.18 -5.36 -5.79
N ASP A 56 -0.32 -4.34 -5.90
CA ASP A 56 0.94 -4.44 -6.65
C ASP A 56 1.83 -5.54 -6.08
N HIS A 57 1.82 -5.69 -4.75
CA HIS A 57 2.44 -6.82 -4.06
C HIS A 57 1.59 -7.35 -2.92
N VAL A 58 1.81 -8.63 -2.58
CA VAL A 58 1.25 -9.29 -1.40
C VAL A 58 2.40 -9.83 -0.58
N THR A 59 2.41 -9.52 0.71
CA THR A 59 3.36 -10.09 1.69
C THR A 59 2.61 -10.80 2.80
N THR A 60 3.31 -11.65 3.55
CA THR A 60 2.70 -12.35 4.68
C THR A 60 2.62 -11.46 5.91
N ASP A 61 3.68 -10.67 6.13
CA ASP A 61 3.85 -9.80 7.29
C ASP A 61 4.55 -8.48 6.90
N VAL A 62 4.73 -7.62 7.91
CA VAL A 62 5.38 -6.32 7.76
C VAL A 62 6.88 -6.41 7.47
N GLY A 63 7.56 -7.45 7.98
CA GLY A 63 8.99 -7.64 7.74
C GLY A 63 9.26 -7.88 6.25
N GLN A 64 8.48 -8.77 5.64
CA GLN A 64 8.54 -9.00 4.19
C GLN A 64 8.20 -7.75 3.37
N ALA A 65 7.27 -6.91 3.84
CA ALA A 65 6.94 -5.65 3.17
C ALA A 65 8.12 -4.66 3.22
N ILE A 66 8.82 -4.59 4.36
CA ILE A 66 10.02 -3.75 4.51
C ILE A 66 11.14 -4.27 3.61
N ASP A 67 11.40 -5.58 3.59
CA ASP A 67 12.43 -6.18 2.74
C ASP A 67 12.16 -5.92 1.25
N LEU A 68 10.90 -6.01 0.84
CA LEU A 68 10.47 -5.66 -0.53
C LEU A 68 10.75 -4.17 -0.84
N LEU A 69 10.38 -3.26 0.06
CA LEU A 69 10.59 -1.83 -0.17
C LEU A 69 12.08 -1.46 -0.24
N LEU A 70 12.93 -2.09 0.56
CA LEU A 70 14.39 -1.86 0.54
C LEU A 70 15.07 -2.38 -0.74
N THR A 71 14.44 -3.32 -1.45
CA THR A 71 14.96 -3.91 -2.69
C THR A 71 14.33 -3.32 -3.95
N THR A 72 13.28 -2.50 -3.79
CA THR A 72 12.62 -1.83 -4.90
C THR A 72 13.41 -0.59 -5.30
N VAL A 73 13.81 -0.50 -6.57
CA VAL A 73 14.38 0.74 -7.13
C VAL A 73 13.21 1.63 -7.55
N GLY A 74 13.18 2.86 -7.04
CA GLY A 74 12.11 3.84 -7.29
C GLY A 74 12.01 4.31 -8.74
#